data_AF-A0AAQ4DCU3-F1
#
_entry.id   AF-A0AAQ4DCU3-F1
#
_cell.length_a   1.000
_cell.length_b   1.000
_cell.length_c   1.000
_cell.angle_alpha   90.00
_cell.angle_beta   90.00
_cell.angle_gamma   90.00
#
_symmetry.space_group_name_H-M   'P 1'
#
loop_
_entity.id
_entity.type
_entity.pdbx_description
1 polymer ?
#
loop_
_entity_poly.entity_id
_entity_poly.type
_entity_poly.pdbx_seq_one_letter_code
_entity_poly.pdbx_strand_id
1 'polypeptide(L)'
;MEKLNAFELLGYNKVHLDYVGDVLRLNAEDGRRIFAYVWLSDVPHSNAEALLVLDGPVHGFLRNLQKQGALEEMALVLLSDHGARFGVSRSTHIGRHEDKTLAGLVVLPSKLLRRYPQVAVSLEVG
;
A
#
# COMPACT_ATOMS: atom_id res chain seq x y z
N MET A 1 -3.70 -27.11 -2.41
CA MET A 1 -4.29 -25.93 -1.76
C MET A 1 -5.48 -25.51 -2.57
N GLU A 2 -6.65 -25.46 -1.95
CA GLU A 2 -7.85 -24.85 -2.53
C GLU A 2 -7.61 -23.35 -2.73
N LYS A 3 -8.02 -22.78 -3.85
CA LYS A 3 -7.88 -21.33 -4.08
C LYS A 3 -8.99 -20.61 -3.31
N LEU A 4 -8.62 -19.69 -2.42
CA LEU A 4 -9.56 -18.82 -1.72
C LEU A 4 -10.41 -18.03 -2.72
N ASN A 5 -11.69 -17.84 -2.39
CA ASN A 5 -12.57 -17.01 -3.19
C ASN A 5 -12.37 -15.51 -2.89
N ALA A 6 -12.94 -14.64 -3.74
CA ALA A 6 -12.78 -13.19 -3.61
C ALA A 6 -13.24 -12.61 -2.25
N PHE A 7 -14.28 -13.21 -1.63
CA PHE A 7 -14.79 -12.77 -0.34
C PHE A 7 -13.84 -13.14 0.81
N GLU A 8 -13.27 -14.34 0.77
CA GLU A 8 -12.28 -14.78 1.75
C GLU A 8 -10.99 -13.96 1.66
N LEU A 9 -10.55 -13.64 0.43
CA LEU A 9 -9.40 -12.78 0.19
C LEU A 9 -9.64 -11.35 0.71
N LEU A 10 -10.84 -10.79 0.50
CA LEU A 10 -11.22 -9.50 1.05
C LEU A 10 -11.13 -9.50 2.58
N GLY A 11 -11.72 -10.52 3.21
CA GLY A 11 -11.73 -10.67 4.66
C GLY A 11 -10.32 -10.79 5.24
N TYR A 12 -9.48 -11.63 4.63
CA TYR A 12 -8.12 -11.87 5.13
C TYR A 12 -7.23 -10.63 5.04
N ASN A 13 -7.23 -9.96 3.88
CA ASN A 13 -6.43 -8.74 3.68
C ASN A 13 -6.91 -7.61 4.60
N LYS A 14 -8.22 -7.49 4.82
CA LYS A 14 -8.77 -6.50 5.75
C LYS A 14 -8.28 -6.76 7.18
N VAL A 15 -8.39 -8.00 7.68
CA VAL A 15 -7.95 -8.35 9.04
C VAL A 15 -6.46 -8.09 9.22
N HIS A 16 -5.64 -8.41 8.21
CA HIS A 16 -4.20 -8.15 8.28
C HIS A 16 -3.88 -6.65 8.34
N LEU A 17 -4.54 -5.84 7.51
CA LEU A 17 -4.37 -4.38 7.51
C LEU A 17 -4.92 -3.73 8.80
N ASP A 18 -6.02 -4.24 9.34
CA ASP A 18 -6.56 -3.77 10.63
C ASP A 18 -5.56 -4.05 11.76
N TYR A 19 -4.97 -5.24 11.80
CA TYR A 19 -3.93 -5.60 12.77
C TYR A 19 -2.71 -4.68 12.68
N VAL A 20 -2.22 -4.41 11.46
CA VAL A 20 -1.13 -3.45 11.23
C VAL A 20 -1.52 -2.07 11.75
N GLY A 21 -2.75 -1.62 11.46
CA GLY A 21 -3.27 -0.34 11.94
C GLY A 21 -3.26 -0.23 13.46
N ASP A 22 -3.68 -1.29 14.16
CA ASP A 22 -3.66 -1.34 15.62
C ASP A 22 -2.23 -1.31 16.19
N VAL A 23 -1.30 -2.05 15.59
CA VAL A 23 0.11 -2.01 16.02
C VAL A 23 0.70 -0.61 15.86
N LEU A 24 0.45 0.05 14.73
CA LEU A 24 0.91 1.42 14.49
C LEU A 24 0.31 2.39 15.52
N ARG A 25 -1.01 2.29 15.76
CA ARG A 25 -1.73 3.15 16.70
C ARG A 25 -1.23 2.98 18.14
N LEU A 26 -1.15 1.73 18.63
CA LEU A 26 -0.71 1.45 20.01
C LEU A 26 0.72 1.95 20.26
N ASN A 27 1.63 1.79 19.29
CA ASN A 27 2.99 2.31 19.42
C ASN A 27 3.01 3.85 19.41
N ALA A 28 2.18 4.49 18.59
CA ALA A 28 2.06 5.95 18.57
C ALA A 28 1.50 6.50 19.90
N GLU A 29 0.49 5.84 20.47
CA GLU A 29 -0.09 6.18 21.79
C GLU A 29 0.96 6.07 22.92
N ASP A 30 1.83 5.06 22.85
CA ASP A 30 2.98 4.89 23.76
C ASP A 30 4.16 5.84 23.48
N GLY A 31 4.07 6.69 22.45
CA GLY A 31 5.15 7.59 22.03
C GLY A 31 6.37 6.88 21.42
N ARG A 32 6.21 5.62 20.98
CA ARG A 32 7.27 4.80 20.40
C ARG A 32 7.40 5.04 18.90
N ARG A 33 8.64 5.15 18.45
CA ARG A 33 8.97 5.19 17.02
C ARG A 33 9.29 3.78 16.56
N ILE A 34 8.58 3.32 15.54
CA ILE A 34 8.76 1.98 14.98
C ILE A 34 8.99 2.06 13.48
N PHE A 35 9.66 1.05 12.95
CA PHE A 35 9.73 0.77 11.53
C PHE A 35 8.92 -0.51 11.29
N ALA A 36 7.88 -0.42 10.46
CA ALA A 36 7.03 -1.55 10.12
C ALA A 36 7.26 -1.94 8.66
N TYR A 37 7.55 -3.22 8.43
CA TYR A 37 7.60 -3.83 7.11
C TYR A 37 6.45 -4.83 7.00
N VAL A 38 5.55 -4.59 6.04
CA VAL A 38 4.33 -5.37 5.87
C VAL A 38 4.33 -5.97 4.46
N TRP A 39 4.16 -7.29 4.37
CA TRP A 39 4.06 -8.01 3.12
C TRP A 39 2.67 -8.63 2.98
N LEU A 40 1.91 -8.22 1.97
CA LEU A 40 0.59 -8.77 1.68
C LEU A 40 0.76 -9.99 0.75
N SER A 41 0.93 -11.18 1.33
CA SER A 41 1.21 -12.43 0.58
C SER A 41 -0.01 -13.02 -0.14
N ASP A 42 -1.21 -12.75 0.35
CA ASP A 42 -2.42 -13.46 -0.09
C ASP A 42 -3.07 -12.83 -1.33
N VAL A 43 -2.38 -11.91 -1.99
CA VAL A 43 -2.81 -11.32 -3.26
C VAL A 43 -2.66 -12.36 -4.36
N PRO A 44 -3.73 -12.77 -5.08
CA PRO A 44 -3.61 -13.81 -6.08
C PRO A 44 -2.68 -13.41 -7.21
N HIS A 45 -1.55 -14.12 -7.31
CA HIS A 45 -0.52 -13.85 -8.31
C HIS A 45 -0.97 -14.17 -9.73
N SER A 46 -2.10 -14.86 -9.92
CA SER A 46 -2.54 -15.39 -11.22
C SER A 46 -3.76 -14.71 -11.84
N ASN A 47 -4.38 -13.73 -11.17
CA ASN A 47 -5.58 -13.06 -11.69
C ASN A 47 -5.54 -11.55 -11.44
N ALA A 48 -5.57 -10.77 -12.52
CA ALA A 48 -5.64 -9.31 -12.45
C ALA A 48 -6.92 -8.81 -11.76
N GLU A 49 -8.02 -9.55 -11.85
CA GLU A 49 -9.28 -9.20 -11.15
C GLU A 49 -9.12 -9.27 -9.64
N ALA A 50 -8.16 -10.04 -9.12
CA ALA A 50 -7.92 -10.11 -7.69
C ALA A 50 -7.19 -8.89 -7.14
N LEU A 51 -6.56 -8.06 -7.98
CA LEU A 51 -6.06 -6.75 -7.57
C LEU A 51 -7.21 -5.81 -7.19
N LEU A 52 -8.37 -5.93 -7.85
CA LEU A 52 -9.56 -5.14 -7.51
C LEU A 52 -10.08 -5.46 -6.09
N VAL A 53 -9.83 -6.67 -5.60
CA VAL A 53 -10.22 -7.08 -4.24
C VAL A 53 -9.41 -6.34 -3.17
N LEU A 54 -8.18 -5.91 -3.47
CA LEU A 54 -7.35 -5.14 -2.53
C LEU A 54 -7.72 -3.67 -2.44
N ASP A 55 -8.33 -3.11 -3.48
CA ASP A 55 -8.61 -1.68 -3.56
C ASP A 55 -9.39 -1.19 -2.34
N GLY A 56 -10.49 -1.88 -2.00
CA GLY A 56 -11.33 -1.55 -0.85
C GLY A 56 -10.58 -1.60 0.50
N PRO A 57 -9.94 -2.73 0.87
CA PRO A 57 -9.17 -2.85 2.11
C PRO A 57 -8.01 -1.85 2.21
N VAL A 58 -7.21 -1.67 1.14
CA VAL A 58 -6.08 -0.72 1.14
C VAL A 58 -6.60 0.72 1.26
N HIS A 59 -7.64 1.09 0.51
CA HIS A 59 -8.26 2.40 0.63
C HIS A 59 -8.80 2.64 2.05
N GLY A 60 -9.49 1.66 2.64
CA GLY A 60 -9.97 1.74 4.02
C GLY A 60 -8.85 1.96 5.04
N PHE A 61 -7.77 1.19 4.91
CA PHE A 61 -6.57 1.32 5.75
C PHE A 61 -5.95 2.72 5.65
N LEU A 62 -5.70 3.21 4.43
CA LEU A 62 -5.12 4.54 4.19
C LEU A 62 -6.03 5.66 4.73
N ARG A 63 -7.34 5.55 4.55
CA ARG A 63 -8.32 6.51 5.09
C ARG A 63 -8.33 6.51 6.62
N ASN A 64 -8.17 5.35 7.26
CA ASN A 64 -8.09 5.26 8.71
C ASN A 64 -6.81 5.91 9.25
N LEU A 65 -5.64 5.62 8.63
CA LEU A 65 -4.38 6.29 8.98
C LEU A 65 -4.49 7.81 8.86
N GLN A 66 -5.12 8.30 7.79
CA GLN A 66 -5.34 9.73 7.60
C GLN A 66 -6.26 10.32 8.68
N LYS A 67 -7.42 9.69 8.94
CA LYS A 67 -8.39 10.17 9.95
C LYS A 67 -7.82 10.20 11.37
N GLN A 68 -6.94 9.26 11.70
CA GLN A 68 -6.27 9.19 13.00
C GLN A 68 -5.09 10.18 13.12
N GLY A 69 -4.76 10.92 12.05
CA GLY A 69 -3.62 11.82 12.03
C GLY A 69 -2.27 11.10 11.99
N ALA A 70 -2.22 9.79 11.74
CA ALA A 70 -0.97 9.03 11.71
C ALA A 70 0.02 9.58 10.66
N LEU A 71 -0.49 10.00 9.50
CA LEU A 71 0.29 10.59 8.41
C LEU A 71 0.90 11.97 8.74
N GLU A 72 0.62 12.54 9.91
CA GLU A 72 1.29 13.77 10.35
C GLU A 72 2.76 13.55 10.71
N GLU A 73 3.08 12.40 11.31
CA GLU A 73 4.41 12.05 11.80
C GLU A 73 4.98 10.79 11.11
N MET A 74 4.18 10.08 10.31
CA MET A 74 4.55 8.83 9.66
C MET A 74 4.91 9.03 8.18
N ALA A 75 6.03 8.42 7.77
CA ALA A 75 6.33 8.17 6.36
C ALA A 75 5.78 6.80 5.97
N LEU A 76 5.14 6.71 4.81
CA LEU A 76 4.57 5.47 4.28
C LEU A 76 5.12 5.22 2.88
N VAL A 77 5.56 3.99 2.64
CA VAL A 77 5.91 3.49 1.31
C VAL A 77 5.01 2.29 1.03
N LEU A 78 4.18 2.41 0.00
CA LEU A 78 3.43 1.31 -0.56
C LEU A 78 4.09 0.93 -1.88
N LEU A 79 4.47 -0.33 -2.05
CA LEU A 79 5.20 -0.81 -3.22
C LEU A 79 4.70 -2.20 -3.61
N SER A 80 4.45 -2.43 -4.90
CA SER A 80 4.27 -3.78 -5.43
C SER A 80 5.61 -4.48 -5.52
N ASP A 81 5.64 -5.79 -5.36
CA ASP A 81 6.86 -6.59 -5.49
C ASP A 81 7.28 -6.81 -6.95
N HIS A 82 6.31 -6.71 -7.86
CA HIS A 82 6.52 -6.80 -9.30
C HIS A 82 5.43 -6.02 -10.08
N GLY A 83 5.63 -5.90 -11.40
CA GLY A 83 4.64 -5.40 -12.35
C GLY A 83 3.59 -6.43 -12.75
N ALA A 84 2.74 -6.12 -13.72
CA ALA A 84 1.67 -7.02 -14.16
C ALA A 84 2.19 -8.26 -14.91
N ARG A 85 2.39 -9.38 -14.20
CA ARG A 85 2.93 -10.64 -14.74
C ARG A 85 1.99 -11.41 -15.67
N PHE A 86 0.68 -11.19 -15.59
CA PHE A 86 -0.30 -11.95 -16.36
C PHE A 86 -1.41 -11.04 -16.90
N GLY A 87 -2.07 -11.45 -17.98
CA GLY A 87 -3.19 -10.73 -18.59
C GLY A 87 -2.92 -10.32 -20.05
N VAL A 88 -4.01 -10.07 -20.78
CA VAL A 88 -3.98 -9.71 -22.21
C VAL A 88 -3.28 -8.37 -22.47
N SER A 89 -3.24 -7.48 -21.47
CA SER A 89 -2.56 -6.18 -21.54
C SER A 89 -1.07 -6.31 -21.85
N ARG A 90 -0.39 -7.40 -21.45
CA ARG A 90 1.04 -7.65 -21.73
C ARG A 90 1.36 -7.78 -23.23
N SER A 91 0.37 -8.04 -24.08
CA SER A 91 0.56 -8.06 -25.54
C SER A 91 0.77 -6.65 -26.11
N THR A 92 0.34 -5.62 -25.39
CA THR A 92 0.50 -4.22 -25.78
C THR A 92 1.89 -3.69 -25.46
N HIS A 93 2.30 -2.60 -26.12
CA HIS A 93 3.56 -1.93 -25.80
C HIS A 93 3.58 -1.42 -24.34
N ILE A 94 2.46 -0.85 -23.88
CA ILE A 94 2.30 -0.32 -22.52
C ILE A 94 2.41 -1.44 -21.49
N GLY A 95 1.68 -2.54 -21.68
CA GLY A 95 1.71 -3.66 -20.73
C GLY A 95 3.08 -4.35 -20.63
N ARG A 96 3.94 -4.29 -21.66
CA ARG A 96 5.33 -4.75 -21.55
C ARG A 96 6.21 -3.86 -20.69
N HIS A 97 5.92 -2.55 -20.64
CA HIS A 97 6.57 -1.63 -19.71
C HIS A 97 6.02 -1.83 -18.30
N GLU A 98 4.69 -1.89 -18.13
CA GLU A 98 4.05 -2.10 -16.82
C GLU A 98 4.42 -3.44 -16.15
N ASP A 99 4.72 -4.50 -16.92
CA ASP A 99 5.26 -5.76 -16.39
C ASP A 99 6.63 -5.59 -15.71
N LYS A 100 7.43 -4.62 -16.17
CA LYS A 100 8.77 -4.32 -15.65
C LYS A 100 8.78 -3.18 -14.64
N THR A 101 7.66 -2.49 -14.46
CA THR A 101 7.54 -1.34 -13.57
C THR A 101 6.86 -1.76 -12.28
N LEU A 102 7.46 -1.37 -11.15
CA LEU A 102 6.86 -1.52 -9.84
C LEU A 102 5.83 -0.39 -9.66
N ALA A 103 4.63 -0.74 -9.22
CA ALA A 103 3.65 0.25 -8.81
C ALA A 103 3.99 0.71 -7.38
N GLY A 104 4.07 2.01 -7.14
CA GLY A 104 4.47 2.52 -5.84
C GLY A 104 3.88 3.88 -5.51
N LEU A 105 3.74 4.13 -4.22
CA LEU A 105 3.32 5.39 -3.62
C LEU A 105 4.21 5.67 -2.40
N VAL A 106 4.79 6.86 -2.37
CA VAL A 106 5.50 7.37 -1.20
C VAL A 106 4.70 8.53 -0.62
N VAL A 107 4.40 8.45 0.67
CA VAL A 107 3.76 9.52 1.43
C VAL A 107 4.72 9.95 2.52
N LEU A 108 5.11 11.22 2.51
CA LEU A 108 5.91 11.81 3.58
C LEU A 108 5.02 12.36 4.70
N PRO A 109 5.55 12.49 5.93
CA PRO A 109 4.81 13.11 7.02
C PRO A 109 4.37 14.51 6.65
N SER A 110 3.09 14.82 6.81
CA SER A 110 2.54 16.15 6.47
C SER A 110 3.23 17.26 7.26
N LYS A 111 3.63 17.00 8.52
CA LYS A 111 4.39 17.94 9.33
C LYS A 111 5.78 18.23 8.78
N LEU A 112 6.44 17.23 8.21
CA LEU A 112 7.73 17.40 7.54
C LEU A 112 7.57 18.33 6.32
N LEU A 113 6.56 18.07 5.48
CA LEU A 113 6.30 18.86 4.28
C LEU A 113 5.91 20.30 4.60
N ARG A 114 5.11 20.54 5.66
CA ARG A 114 4.79 21.90 6.11
C ARG A 114 6.00 22.63 6.69
N ARG A 115 6.91 21.92 7.34
CA ARG A 115 8.13 22.51 7.93
C ARG A 115 9.22 22.77 6.90
N TYR A 116 9.32 21.90 5.90
CA TYR A 116 10.33 21.96 4.85
C TYR A 116 9.68 21.76 3.46
N PRO A 117 8.97 22.77 2.94
CA PRO A 117 8.28 22.67 1.65
C PRO A 117 9.21 22.30 0.49
N GLN A 118 10.49 22.65 0.57
CA GLN A 118 11.50 22.29 -0.43
C GLN A 118 11.71 20.77 -0.57
N VAL A 119 11.38 19.98 0.46
CA VAL A 119 11.46 18.52 0.39
C VAL A 119 10.42 17.96 -0.58
N ALA A 120 9.25 18.59 -0.69
CA ALA A 120 8.25 18.21 -1.69
C ALA A 120 8.80 18.40 -3.11
N VAL A 121 9.46 19.53 -3.35
CA VAL A 121 10.06 19.86 -4.66
C VAL A 121 11.16 18.87 -5.06
N SER A 122 11.94 18.37 -4.10
CA SER A 122 12.98 17.36 -4.37
C SER A 122 12.43 15.97 -4.72
N LEU A 123 11.15 15.69 -4.45
CA LEU A 123 10.49 14.42 -4.77
C LEU A 123 9.57 14.50 -5.99
N GLU A 124 9.32 15.71 -6.51
CA GLU A 124 8.72 15.88 -7.82
C GLU A 124 9.75 15.42 -8.85
N VAL A 125 9.48 14.26 -9.46
CA VAL A 125 10.28 13.76 -10.57
C VAL A 125 10.00 14.70 -11.75
N GLY A 126 11.03 15.46 -12.14
CA GLY A 126 10.98 16.38 -13.29
C GLY A 126 10.74 15.67 -14.62
#